data_AF-A0A0R3RMU3-F1
#
_entry.id   AF-A0A0R3RMU3-F1
#
_cell.length_a   1.000
_cell.length_b   1.000
_cell.length_c   1.000
_cell.angle_alpha   90.00
_cell.angle_beta   90.00
_cell.angle_gamma   90.00
#
_symmetry.space_group_name_H-M   'P 1'
#
loop_
_entity.id
_entity.type
_entity.pdbx_description
1 polymer ?
#
loop_
_entity_poly.entity_id
_entity_poly.type
_entity_poly.pdbx_seq_one_letter_code
_entity_poly.pdbx_strand_id
1 'polypeptide(L)'
;MPLCGARLVYFRHISRQNLSSLPDTYKPFKLINRVVSYIDDVTGATEIREAHAMLKQNEKKLQDAQALRRKKRDELDALQIRMKQIHSELDRFSRGDDKYLRLLTEEHAVIKSEQVLIAEVKKADEAEKAAFDELSSTLRTNRAKEQEQ
;
A
#
# COMPACT_ATOMS: atom_id res chain seq x y z
N MET A 1 66.20 -8.05 17.85
CA MET A 1 65.79 -9.35 17.30
C MET A 1 64.40 -9.21 16.72
N PRO A 2 64.26 -9.16 15.39
CA PRO A 2 63.00 -8.95 14.68
C PRO A 2 62.24 -10.28 14.55
N LEU A 3 60.95 -10.22 14.19
CA LEU A 3 60.38 -10.90 13.02
C LEU A 3 58.84 -10.73 13.00
N CYS A 4 58.37 -10.19 11.88
CA CYS A 4 57.12 -10.43 11.15
C CYS A 4 55.79 -10.45 11.93
N GLY A 5 54.75 -9.70 11.56
CA GLY A 5 54.42 -9.14 10.25
C GLY A 5 53.13 -9.73 9.70
N ALA A 6 52.29 -8.85 9.14
CA ALA A 6 51.16 -9.10 8.23
C ALA A 6 49.91 -9.81 8.84
N ARG A 7 48.78 -9.13 9.02
CA ARG A 7 47.83 -8.62 8.00
C ARG A 7 47.31 -9.74 7.09
N LEU A 8 46.04 -10.14 7.26
CA LEU A 8 45.13 -10.47 6.16
C LEU A 8 43.68 -10.23 6.59
N VAL A 9 43.18 -9.04 6.26
CA VAL A 9 41.76 -8.85 5.90
C VAL A 9 41.52 -9.73 4.69
N TYR A 10 40.66 -10.74 4.77
CA TYR A 10 39.94 -11.25 3.60
C TYR A 10 38.54 -11.70 4.00
N PHE A 11 37.58 -10.80 3.73
CA PHE A 11 36.30 -11.20 3.15
C PHE A 11 36.59 -12.20 2.01
N ARG A 12 36.07 -13.42 2.12
CA ARG A 12 35.85 -14.26 0.94
C ARG A 12 34.40 -14.74 0.97
N HIS A 13 33.62 -14.04 0.14
CA HIS A 13 32.63 -14.62 -0.76
C HIS A 13 32.01 -15.95 -0.29
N ILE A 14 30.82 -15.86 0.29
CA ILE A 14 29.81 -16.91 0.10
C ILE A 14 29.41 -16.82 -1.36
N SER A 15 30.13 -17.55 -2.20
CA SER A 15 29.72 -17.80 -3.57
C SER A 15 28.35 -18.49 -3.51
N ARG A 16 27.32 -17.81 -4.02
CA ARG A 16 26.13 -18.49 -4.55
C ARG A 16 26.59 -19.29 -5.76
N GLN A 17 27.18 -20.45 -5.53
CA GLN A 17 27.42 -21.39 -6.61
C GLN A 17 26.07 -22.00 -7.00
N ASN A 18 25.74 -21.77 -8.26
CA ASN A 18 24.65 -22.34 -9.02
C ASN A 18 24.35 -23.78 -8.62
N LEU A 19 23.17 -24.00 -8.06
CA LEU A 19 22.59 -25.31 -7.81
C LEU A 19 21.97 -25.90 -9.11
N SER A 20 22.58 -25.65 -10.27
CA SER A 20 22.05 -26.08 -11.58
C SER A 20 22.75 -27.32 -12.15
N SER A 21 23.64 -27.96 -11.38
CA SER A 21 24.32 -29.18 -11.81
C SER A 21 24.27 -30.27 -10.73
N LEU A 22 23.07 -30.79 -10.46
CA LEU A 22 22.90 -32.07 -9.77
C LEU A 22 22.09 -33.00 -10.68
N PRO A 23 22.52 -34.27 -10.85
CA PRO A 23 21.89 -35.21 -11.77
C PRO A 23 20.47 -35.56 -11.32
N ASP A 24 19.60 -35.63 -12.32
CA ASP A 24 18.15 -35.74 -12.24
C ASP A 24 17.72 -37.17 -11.85
N THR A 25 17.89 -37.53 -10.58
CA THR A 25 17.52 -38.87 -10.08
C THR A 25 16.91 -38.81 -8.69
N TYR A 26 15.64 -38.41 -8.53
CA TYR A 26 14.94 -38.64 -7.25
C TYR A 26 13.45 -39.00 -7.41
N LYS A 27 13.19 -40.32 -7.56
CA LYS A 27 11.86 -40.96 -7.41
C LYS A 27 11.20 -40.80 -6.02
N PRO A 28 11.92 -40.73 -4.88
CA PRO A 28 11.24 -40.64 -3.58
C PRO A 28 10.70 -39.24 -3.27
N PHE A 29 11.22 -38.18 -3.90
CA PHE A 29 10.66 -36.82 -3.77
C PHE A 29 9.24 -36.74 -4.38
N LYS A 30 8.98 -37.50 -5.45
CA LYS A 30 7.63 -37.64 -6.04
C LYS A 30 6.63 -38.32 -5.10
N LEU A 31 7.06 -39.33 -4.33
CA LEU A 31 6.19 -40.01 -3.36
C LEU A 31 5.86 -39.11 -2.17
N ILE A 32 6.86 -38.38 -1.66
CA ILE A 32 6.67 -37.40 -0.59
C ILE A 32 5.70 -36.30 -1.05
N ASN A 33 5.90 -35.72 -2.23
CA ASN A 33 4.98 -34.72 -2.77
C ASN A 33 3.55 -35.25 -2.95
N ARG A 34 3.38 -36.53 -3.28
CA ARG A 34 2.06 -37.17 -3.45
C ARG A 34 1.33 -37.41 -2.13
N VAL A 35 2.07 -37.72 -1.07
CA VAL A 35 1.52 -37.85 0.29
C VAL A 35 1.18 -36.47 0.85
N VAL A 36 2.04 -35.49 0.64
CA VAL A 36 1.77 -34.08 1.01
C VAL A 36 0.54 -33.55 0.28
N SER A 37 0.43 -33.77 -1.04
CA SER A 37 -0.76 -33.34 -1.79
C SER A 37 -2.03 -34.03 -1.29
N TYR A 38 -1.98 -35.34 -1.01
CA TYR A 38 -3.13 -36.06 -0.48
C TYR A 38 -3.56 -35.57 0.91
N ILE A 39 -2.60 -35.25 1.78
CA ILE A 39 -2.90 -34.68 3.10
C ILE A 39 -3.49 -33.27 2.95
N ASP A 40 -2.92 -32.43 2.09
CA ASP A 40 -3.42 -31.10 1.78
C ASP A 40 -4.85 -31.15 1.20
N ASP A 41 -5.15 -32.10 0.31
CA ASP A 41 -6.46 -32.31 -0.30
C ASP A 41 -7.50 -32.82 0.73
N VAL A 42 -7.08 -33.66 1.68
CA VAL A 42 -7.97 -34.22 2.73
C VAL A 42 -8.23 -33.21 3.85
N THR A 43 -7.29 -32.31 4.13
CA THR A 43 -7.42 -31.31 5.20
C THR A 43 -7.98 -29.97 4.70
N GLY A 44 -8.07 -29.76 3.39
CA GLY A 44 -8.50 -28.47 2.81
C GLY A 44 -7.52 -27.32 3.09
N ALA A 45 -6.28 -27.64 3.49
CA ALA A 45 -5.29 -26.65 3.93
C ALA A 45 -4.81 -25.74 2.79
N THR A 46 -4.93 -26.18 1.54
CA THR A 46 -4.66 -25.40 0.33
C THR A 46 -5.75 -24.36 0.09
N GLU A 47 -7.02 -24.75 0.14
CA GLU A 47 -8.17 -23.85 -0.06
C GLU A 47 -8.23 -22.74 1.00
N ILE A 48 -7.99 -23.09 2.26
CA ILE A 48 -7.93 -22.13 3.37
C ILE A 48 -6.77 -21.15 3.17
N ARG A 49 -5.60 -21.64 2.73
CA ARG A 49 -4.43 -20.81 2.46
C ARG A 49 -4.66 -19.85 1.30
N GLU A 50 -5.32 -20.30 0.24
CA GLU A 50 -5.70 -19.47 -0.90
C GLU A 50 -6.73 -18.39 -0.49
N ALA A 51 -7.73 -18.76 0.29
CA ALA A 51 -8.72 -17.83 0.84
C ALA A 51 -8.06 -16.75 1.72
N HIS A 52 -7.13 -17.13 2.60
CA HIS A 52 -6.36 -16.17 3.40
C HIS A 52 -5.43 -15.30 2.55
N ALA A 53 -4.83 -15.84 1.49
CA ALA A 53 -4.01 -15.05 0.57
C ALA A 53 -4.84 -13.97 -0.14
N MET A 54 -6.05 -14.32 -0.60
CA MET A 54 -7.00 -13.38 -1.20
C MET A 54 -7.49 -12.32 -0.21
N LEU A 55 -7.84 -12.73 1.02
CA LEU A 55 -8.22 -11.79 2.09
C LEU A 55 -7.09 -10.80 2.38
N LYS A 56 -5.86 -11.29 2.53
CA LYS A 56 -4.68 -10.44 2.78
C LYS A 56 -4.43 -9.48 1.63
N GLN A 57 -4.68 -9.88 0.38
CA GLN A 57 -4.58 -8.99 -0.77
C GLN A 57 -5.64 -7.89 -0.72
N ASN A 58 -6.90 -8.23 -0.44
CA ASN A 58 -7.99 -7.26 -0.36
C ASN A 58 -7.83 -6.31 0.83
N GLU A 59 -7.33 -6.81 1.96
CA GLU A 59 -7.00 -5.98 3.12
C GLU A 59 -5.92 -4.94 2.76
N LYS A 60 -4.87 -5.34 2.05
CA LYS A 60 -3.85 -4.40 1.57
C LYS A 60 -4.44 -3.34 0.63
N LYS A 61 -5.28 -3.74 -0.33
CA LYS A 61 -5.97 -2.78 -1.22
C LYS A 61 -6.78 -1.76 -0.41
N LEU A 62 -7.50 -2.20 0.62
CA LEU A 62 -8.26 -1.32 1.50
C LEU A 62 -7.35 -0.38 2.29
N GLN A 63 -6.25 -0.87 2.85
CA GLN A 63 -5.27 -0.05 3.55
C GLN A 63 -4.66 1.03 2.64
N ASP A 64 -4.31 0.66 1.40
CA ASP A 64 -3.77 1.59 0.42
C ASP A 64 -4.81 2.67 0.03
N ALA A 65 -6.07 2.27 -0.20
CA ALA A 65 -7.17 3.19 -0.49
C ALA A 65 -7.43 4.16 0.68
N GLN A 66 -7.42 3.65 1.92
CA GLN A 66 -7.55 4.47 3.13
C GLN A 66 -6.40 5.46 3.31
N ALA A 67 -5.17 5.05 3.00
CA ALA A 67 -4.00 5.91 3.05
C ALA A 67 -4.10 7.04 2.02
N LEU A 68 -4.53 6.71 0.79
CA LEU A 68 -4.78 7.69 -0.26
C LEU A 68 -5.87 8.70 0.14
N ARG A 69 -7.00 8.22 0.67
CA ARG A 69 -8.07 9.11 1.16
C ARG A 69 -7.56 10.07 2.24
N ARG A 70 -6.82 9.56 3.23
CA ARG A 70 -6.24 10.40 4.30
C ARG A 70 -5.34 11.47 3.71
N LYS A 71 -4.40 11.09 2.85
CA LYS A 71 -3.52 12.03 2.17
C LYS A 71 -4.29 13.12 1.42
N LYS A 72 -5.33 12.75 0.68
CA LYS A 72 -6.15 13.72 -0.07
C LYS A 72 -6.95 14.66 0.83
N ARG A 73 -7.42 14.17 1.99
CA ARG A 73 -8.05 15.03 3.00
C ARG A 73 -7.04 15.96 3.66
N ASP A 74 -5.84 15.49 3.99
CA ASP A 74 -4.79 16.32 4.57
C ASP A 74 -4.37 17.45 3.60
N GLU A 75 -4.27 17.13 2.29
CA GLU A 75 -4.03 18.13 1.24
C GLU A 75 -5.17 19.19 1.21
N LEU A 76 -6.43 18.76 1.36
CA LEU A 76 -7.60 19.65 1.35
C LEU A 76 -7.62 20.56 2.58
N ASP A 77 -7.35 20.00 3.76
CA ASP A 77 -7.29 20.74 5.02
C ASP A 77 -6.19 21.81 4.97
N ALA A 78 -5.01 21.46 4.44
CA ALA A 78 -3.92 22.42 4.25
C ALA A 78 -4.33 23.58 3.33
N LEU A 79 -5.06 23.27 2.26
CA LEU A 79 -5.54 24.26 1.31
C LEU A 79 -6.60 25.19 1.91
N GLN A 80 -7.50 24.64 2.73
CA GLN A 80 -8.51 25.41 3.47
C GLN A 80 -7.88 26.31 4.54
N ILE A 81 -6.79 25.88 5.18
CA ILE A 81 -6.01 26.73 6.07
C ILE A 81 -5.41 27.90 5.28
N ARG A 82 -4.84 27.64 4.09
CA ARG A 82 -4.31 28.71 3.23
C ARG A 82 -5.39 29.70 2.80
N MET A 83 -6.58 29.22 2.44
CA MET A 83 -7.72 30.08 2.10
C MET A 83 -8.08 31.04 3.24
N LYS A 84 -8.18 30.52 4.47
CA LYS A 84 -8.47 31.34 5.66
C LYS A 84 -7.40 32.40 5.92
N GLN A 85 -6.13 32.08 5.66
CA GLN A 85 -5.04 33.05 5.75
C GLN A 85 -5.20 34.16 4.71
N ILE A 86 -5.49 33.81 3.45
CA ILE A 86 -5.69 34.79 2.37
C ILE A 86 -6.87 35.72 2.70
N HIS A 87 -8.02 35.19 3.14
CA HIS A 87 -9.15 36.01 3.57
C HIS A 87 -8.77 36.96 4.72
N SER A 88 -8.04 36.46 5.71
CA SER A 88 -7.56 37.27 6.84
C SER A 88 -6.58 38.37 6.41
N GLU A 89 -5.81 38.15 5.33
CA GLU A 89 -4.95 39.17 4.74
C GLU A 89 -5.74 40.17 3.89
N LEU A 90 -6.70 39.72 3.08
CA LEU A 90 -7.57 40.58 2.28
C LEU A 90 -8.33 41.60 3.14
N ASP A 91 -8.77 41.20 4.34
CA ASP A 91 -9.44 42.10 5.28
C ASP A 91 -8.52 43.20 5.85
N ARG A 92 -7.19 43.02 5.78
CA ARG A 92 -6.21 43.98 6.31
C ARG A 92 -5.81 45.04 5.29
N PHE A 93 -5.85 44.73 4.00
CA PHE A 93 -5.39 45.62 2.93
C PHE A 93 -6.58 46.35 2.29
N SER A 94 -6.40 47.64 1.98
CA SER A 94 -7.40 48.40 1.23
C SER A 94 -7.50 47.87 -0.20
N ARG A 95 -8.71 47.94 -0.78
CA ARG A 95 -8.96 47.51 -2.17
C ARG A 95 -8.14 48.25 -3.22
N GLY A 96 -7.63 49.43 -2.89
CA GLY A 96 -6.77 50.24 -3.78
C GLY A 96 -5.28 49.85 -3.75
N ASP A 97 -4.87 48.91 -2.89
CA ASP A 97 -3.49 48.45 -2.79
C ASP A 97 -3.22 47.32 -3.81
N ASP A 98 -2.09 47.40 -4.53
CA ASP A 98 -1.62 46.33 -5.42
C ASP A 98 -1.48 44.98 -4.72
N LYS A 99 -1.22 44.98 -3.41
CA LYS A 99 -1.21 43.73 -2.62
C LYS A 99 -2.59 43.06 -2.58
N TYR A 100 -3.68 43.83 -2.53
CA TYR A 100 -5.05 43.30 -2.53
C TYR A 100 -5.35 42.52 -3.82
N LEU A 101 -4.98 43.09 -4.98
CA LEU A 101 -5.16 42.43 -6.28
C LEU A 101 -4.37 41.12 -6.39
N ARG A 102 -3.15 41.08 -5.85
CA ARG A 102 -2.33 39.86 -5.82
C ARG A 102 -2.96 38.77 -4.96
N LEU A 103 -3.42 39.12 -3.76
CA LEU A 103 -4.12 38.19 -2.86
C LEU A 103 -5.42 37.67 -3.46
N LEU A 104 -6.18 38.51 -4.17
CA LEU A 104 -7.41 38.09 -4.86
C LEU A 104 -7.11 37.09 -6.00
N THR A 105 -6.02 37.30 -6.72
CA THR A 105 -5.58 36.36 -7.77
C THR A 105 -5.16 35.03 -7.17
N GLU A 106 -4.45 35.06 -6.04
CA GLU A 106 -4.08 33.86 -5.28
C GLU A 106 -5.32 33.12 -4.77
N GLU A 107 -6.27 33.82 -4.15
CA GLU A 107 -7.54 33.27 -3.67
C GLU A 107 -8.24 32.49 -4.78
N HIS A 108 -8.39 33.10 -5.95
CA HIS A 108 -9.05 32.46 -7.07
C HIS A 108 -8.30 31.20 -7.56
N ALA A 109 -6.96 31.21 -7.53
CA ALA A 109 -6.16 30.01 -7.82
C ALA A 109 -6.38 28.91 -6.78
N VAL A 110 -6.42 29.28 -5.49
CA VAL A 110 -6.71 28.35 -4.38
C VAL A 110 -8.11 27.75 -4.53
N ILE A 111 -9.14 28.56 -4.82
CA ILE A 111 -10.52 28.08 -5.04
C ILE A 111 -10.55 27.01 -6.15
N LYS A 112 -9.87 27.26 -7.27
CA LYS A 112 -9.80 26.28 -8.37
C LYS A 112 -9.15 24.97 -7.94
N SER A 113 -8.03 25.05 -7.22
CA SER A 113 -7.37 23.85 -6.70
C SER A 113 -8.24 23.11 -5.66
N GLU A 114 -9.00 23.83 -4.84
CA GLU A 114 -9.92 23.24 -3.87
C GLU A 114 -11.01 22.43 -4.56
N GLN A 115 -11.62 22.97 -5.61
CA GLN A 115 -12.66 22.29 -6.38
C GLN A 115 -12.15 20.98 -6.99
N VAL A 116 -10.93 20.98 -7.54
CA VAL A 116 -10.28 19.79 -8.07
C VAL A 116 -10.04 18.77 -6.95
N LEU A 117 -9.49 19.23 -5.81
CA LEU A 117 -9.13 18.35 -4.70
C LEU A 117 -10.35 17.76 -4.00
N ILE A 118 -11.46 18.50 -3.89
CA ILE A 118 -12.75 17.97 -3.42
C ILE A 118 -13.22 16.82 -4.32
N ALA A 119 -13.09 16.97 -5.64
CA ALA A 119 -13.45 15.90 -6.58
C ALA A 119 -12.51 14.68 -6.43
N GLU A 120 -11.23 14.89 -6.17
CA GLU A 120 -10.27 13.80 -5.91
C GLU A 120 -10.54 13.09 -4.58
N VAL A 121 -10.86 13.82 -3.50
CA VAL A 121 -11.26 13.23 -2.22
C VAL A 121 -12.49 12.35 -2.39
N LYS A 122 -13.50 12.82 -3.14
CA LYS A 122 -14.70 12.02 -3.44
C LYS A 122 -14.36 10.73 -4.18
N LYS A 123 -13.49 10.80 -5.19
CA LYS A 123 -13.01 9.61 -5.92
C LYS A 123 -12.26 8.64 -4.99
N ALA A 124 -11.46 9.16 -4.06
CA ALA A 124 -10.76 8.35 -3.07
C ALA A 124 -11.72 7.70 -2.06
N ASP A 125 -12.76 8.43 -1.62
CA ASP A 125 -13.83 7.90 -0.77
C ASP A 125 -14.60 6.76 -1.47
N GLU A 126 -14.92 6.92 -2.75
CA GLU A 126 -15.57 5.88 -3.57
C GLU A 126 -14.67 4.65 -3.76
N ALA A 127 -13.39 4.85 -4.03
CA ALA A 127 -12.42 3.77 -4.18
C ALA A 127 -12.23 2.97 -2.87
N GLU A 128 -12.16 3.66 -1.73
CA GLU A 128 -12.12 3.00 -0.43
C GLU A 128 -13.38 2.18 -0.15
N LYS A 129 -14.55 2.75 -0.43
CA LYS A 129 -15.82 2.05 -0.25
C LYS A 129 -15.87 0.79 -1.11
N ALA A 130 -15.46 0.87 -2.37
CA ALA A 130 -15.39 -0.29 -3.25
C ALA A 130 -14.44 -1.38 -2.73
N ALA A 131 -13.25 -0.99 -2.24
CA ALA A 131 -12.30 -1.93 -1.64
C ALA A 131 -12.85 -2.58 -0.34
N PHE A 132 -13.58 -1.82 0.47
CA PHE A 132 -14.23 -2.33 1.67
C PHE A 132 -15.36 -3.32 1.34
N ASP A 133 -16.16 -3.03 0.32
CA ASP A 133 -17.22 -3.92 -0.15
C ASP A 133 -16.63 -5.23 -0.70
N GLU A 134 -15.52 -5.16 -1.47
CA GLU A 134 -14.77 -6.34 -1.94
C GLU A 134 -14.25 -7.19 -0.77
N LEU A 135 -13.58 -6.56 0.21
CA LEU A 135 -13.10 -7.27 1.40
C LEU A 135 -14.25 -7.88 2.21
N SER A 136 -15.35 -7.15 2.37
CA SER A 136 -16.51 -7.62 3.13
C SER A 136 -17.20 -8.80 2.45
N SER A 137 -17.32 -8.79 1.13
CA SER A 137 -17.89 -9.91 0.37
C SER A 137 -17.01 -11.17 0.45
N THR A 138 -15.69 -11.01 0.37
CA THR A 138 -14.74 -12.13 0.52
C THR A 138 -14.74 -12.68 1.95
N LEU A 139 -14.83 -11.84 2.98
CA LEU A 139 -14.98 -12.29 4.36
C LEU A 139 -16.28 -13.06 4.59
N ARG A 140 -17.41 -12.60 4.03
CA ARG A 140 -18.71 -13.28 4.16
C ARG A 140 -18.68 -14.65 3.49
N THR A 141 -18.15 -14.74 2.28
CA THR A 141 -18.05 -16.01 1.54
C THR A 141 -17.11 -17.01 2.23
N ASN A 142 -15.99 -16.55 2.79
CA ASN A 142 -15.10 -17.43 3.56
C ASN A 142 -15.75 -17.93 4.86
N ARG A 143 -16.46 -17.06 5.60
CA ARG A 143 -17.19 -17.48 6.81
C ARG A 143 -18.33 -18.45 6.51
N ALA A 144 -19.03 -18.29 5.40
CA ALA A 144 -20.08 -19.23 5.00
C ALA A 144 -19.50 -20.63 4.73
N LYS A 145 -18.35 -20.70 4.03
CA LYS A 145 -17.64 -21.98 3.78
C LYS A 145 -17.16 -22.64 5.08
N GLU A 146 -16.66 -21.85 6.03
CA GLU A 146 -16.26 -22.35 7.37
C GLU A 146 -17.43 -22.89 8.19
N GLN A 147 -18.68 -22.45 7.92
CA GLN A 147 -19.88 -22.92 8.61
C GLN A 147 -20.52 -24.15 7.95
N GLU A 148 -20.24 -24.41 6.67
CA GLU A 148 -20.77 -25.54 5.89
C GLU A 148 -19.90 -26.81 6.00
N GLN A 149 -18.66 -26.70 6.52
CA GLN A 149 -17.75 -27.82 6.82
C GLN A 149 -17.90 -28.36 8.24
#